data_AF-B4EG74-F1
#
_entry.id   AF-B4EG74-F1
#
_cell.length_a   1.000
_cell.length_b   1.000
_cell.length_c   1.000
_cell.angle_alpha   90.00
_cell.angle_beta   90.00
_cell.angle_gamma   90.00
#
_symmetry.space_group_name_H-M   'P 1'
#
loop_
_entity.id
_entity.type
_entity.pdbx_description
1 polymer ?
#
loop_
_entity_poly.entity_id
_entity_poly.type
_entity_poly.pdbx_seq_one_letter_code
_entity_poly.pdbx_strand_id
1 'polypeptide(L)'
;MTRCSHDVALEQRCEKCTAEGLAGLPKIAGEHAVRVTDVEIEYYPDHPPRTESATFRHTKREGHAAGLRCAISGQPAPEYHHLFCEWADSDAIDWATVRGVALGEVKALPVLDPVTDQPTKELYLVEESFLWLVCKLVELRGFDWHAFDPSKPETFVDAMTNMLPLSAKFHRSPTHGIHHRSFPTFVFQAFPRKAGFVFTPDELVQTEKE
;
A
#
# COMPACT_ATOMS: atom_id res chain seq x y z
N MET A 1 -28.72 -20.37 -14.89
CA MET A 1 -27.86 -19.73 -13.87
C MET A 1 -26.98 -20.81 -13.30
N THR A 2 -25.67 -20.61 -13.32
CA THR A 2 -24.70 -21.58 -12.78
C THR A 2 -24.77 -21.56 -11.26
N ARG A 3 -24.77 -22.72 -10.62
CA ARG A 3 -24.91 -22.87 -9.16
C ARG A 3 -23.78 -23.73 -8.62
N CYS A 4 -23.41 -23.53 -7.36
CA CYS A 4 -22.44 -24.40 -6.68
C CYS A 4 -23.07 -25.74 -6.27
N SER A 5 -22.25 -26.64 -5.72
CA SER A 5 -22.68 -27.95 -5.19
C SER A 5 -23.67 -27.86 -4.02
N HIS A 6 -23.78 -26.70 -3.36
CA HIS A 6 -24.75 -26.42 -2.31
C HIS A 6 -25.99 -25.68 -2.81
N ASP A 7 -26.19 -25.65 -4.13
CA ASP A 7 -27.33 -25.01 -4.79
C ASP A 7 -27.43 -23.49 -4.50
N VAL A 8 -26.30 -22.80 -4.34
CA VAL A 8 -26.25 -21.34 -4.27
C VAL A 8 -25.84 -20.80 -5.64
N ALA A 9 -26.51 -19.74 -6.11
CA ALA A 9 -26.13 -19.07 -7.35
C ALA A 9 -24.67 -18.57 -7.24
N LEU A 10 -23.84 -18.77 -8.27
CA LEU A 10 -22.41 -18.45 -8.18
C LEU A 10 -22.14 -16.94 -7.96
N GLU A 11 -23.10 -16.09 -8.28
CA GLU A 11 -23.06 -14.64 -8.02
C GLU A 11 -23.25 -14.29 -6.54
N GLN A 12 -23.64 -15.27 -5.70
CA GLN A 12 -23.84 -15.10 -4.26
C GLN A 12 -22.79 -15.87 -3.47
N ARG A 13 -22.34 -15.29 -2.35
CA ARG A 13 -21.40 -15.95 -1.43
C ARG A 13 -22.06 -17.19 -0.80
N CYS A 14 -21.45 -18.36 -0.98
CA CYS A 14 -21.84 -19.58 -0.29
C CYS A 14 -20.92 -19.87 0.91
N GLU A 15 -21.46 -19.79 2.13
CA GLU A 15 -20.69 -20.07 3.35
C GLU A 15 -20.21 -21.53 3.41
N LYS A 16 -20.96 -22.48 2.83
CA LYS A 16 -20.56 -23.89 2.79
C LYS A 16 -19.40 -24.15 1.82
N CYS A 17 -19.43 -23.59 0.60
CA CYS A 17 -18.28 -23.66 -0.30
C CYS A 17 -17.04 -23.01 0.32
N THR A 18 -17.22 -21.91 1.03
CA THR A 18 -16.13 -21.23 1.73
C THR A 18 -15.53 -22.13 2.81
N ALA A 19 -16.38 -22.71 3.67
CA ALA A 19 -15.95 -23.61 4.74
C ALA A 19 -15.27 -24.88 4.20
N GLU A 20 -15.82 -25.49 3.15
CA GLU A 20 -15.24 -26.67 2.49
C GLU A 20 -13.90 -26.35 1.83
N GLY A 21 -13.80 -25.23 1.12
CA GLY A 21 -12.54 -24.77 0.53
C GLY A 21 -11.45 -24.54 1.58
N LEU A 22 -11.82 -23.97 2.73
CA LEU A 22 -10.89 -23.78 3.86
C LEU A 22 -10.49 -25.12 4.51
N ALA A 23 -11.44 -26.04 4.69
CA ALA A 23 -11.16 -27.37 5.21
C ALA A 23 -10.29 -28.21 4.25
N GLY A 24 -10.37 -27.93 2.96
CA GLY A 24 -9.57 -28.55 1.91
C GLY A 24 -8.16 -27.98 1.74
N LEU A 25 -7.79 -26.92 2.47
CA LEU A 25 -6.42 -26.39 2.42
C LEU A 25 -5.43 -27.43 2.98
N PRO A 26 -4.25 -27.59 2.36
CA PRO A 26 -3.25 -28.53 2.82
C PRO A 26 -2.74 -28.14 4.21
N LYS A 27 -2.55 -29.14 5.08
CA LYS A 27 -1.90 -28.94 6.38
C LYS A 27 -0.39 -28.86 6.19
N ILE A 28 0.19 -27.70 6.47
CA ILE A 28 1.65 -27.50 6.42
C ILE A 28 2.24 -27.70 7.82
N ALA A 29 3.20 -28.61 7.94
CA ALA A 29 3.78 -28.97 9.22
C ALA A 29 4.53 -27.78 9.85
N GLY A 30 4.17 -27.44 11.10
CA GLY A 30 4.77 -26.30 11.81
C GLY A 30 4.17 -24.94 11.45
N GLU A 31 3.13 -24.89 10.60
CA GLU A 31 2.43 -23.67 10.22
C GLU A 31 0.93 -23.75 10.58
N HIS A 32 0.24 -22.60 10.59
CA HIS A 32 -1.21 -22.53 10.76
C HIS A 32 -1.82 -21.50 9.82
N ALA A 33 -3.00 -21.81 9.27
CA ALA A 33 -3.70 -20.90 8.37
C ALA A 33 -4.41 -19.80 9.18
N VAL A 34 -4.23 -18.55 8.76
CA VAL A 34 -4.98 -17.39 9.25
C VAL A 34 -5.84 -16.86 8.11
N ARG A 35 -7.13 -16.62 8.37
CA ARG A 35 -8.05 -15.98 7.43
C ARG A 35 -8.49 -14.63 7.98
N VAL A 36 -8.39 -13.62 7.14
CA VAL A 36 -8.90 -12.27 7.39
C VAL A 36 -9.98 -11.96 6.34
N THR A 37 -10.95 -11.13 6.71
CA THR A 37 -11.91 -10.54 5.77
C THR A 37 -11.89 -9.05 6.02
N ASP A 38 -11.41 -8.30 5.04
CA ASP A 38 -11.29 -6.85 5.10
C ASP A 38 -12.49 -6.22 4.38
N VAL A 39 -13.08 -5.21 5.01
CA VAL A 39 -14.13 -4.37 4.45
C VAL A 39 -13.73 -2.94 4.72
N GLU A 40 -13.45 -2.20 3.66
CA GLU A 40 -13.00 -0.81 3.72
C GLU A 40 -14.13 0.11 3.23
N ILE A 41 -14.41 1.15 4.01
CA ILE A 41 -15.36 2.20 3.67
C ILE A 41 -14.70 3.51 4.08
N GLU A 42 -14.49 4.39 3.11
CA GLU A 42 -13.77 5.64 3.32
C GLU A 42 -14.40 6.77 2.50
N TYR A 43 -14.19 7.99 3.00
CA TYR A 43 -14.54 9.21 2.29
C TYR A 43 -13.28 9.78 1.65
N TYR A 44 -13.31 9.93 0.33
CA TYR A 44 -12.32 10.73 -0.38
C TYR A 44 -12.91 12.09 -0.76
N PRO A 45 -12.07 13.15 -0.87
CA PRO A 45 -12.45 14.36 -1.56
C PRO A 45 -13.01 14.04 -2.97
N ASP A 46 -14.00 14.83 -3.39
CA ASP A 46 -14.49 14.73 -4.77
C ASP A 46 -13.40 15.19 -5.73
N HIS A 47 -13.20 14.41 -6.81
CA HIS A 47 -12.14 14.66 -7.77
C HIS A 47 -12.63 14.37 -9.20
N PRO A 48 -12.08 15.07 -10.23
CA PRO A 48 -12.34 14.74 -11.62
C PRO A 48 -12.04 13.25 -11.94
N PRO A 49 -12.61 12.68 -13.02
CA PRO A 49 -12.34 11.30 -13.40
C PRO A 49 -10.85 10.96 -13.42
N ARG A 50 -10.50 9.80 -12.85
CA ARG A 50 -9.10 9.37 -12.69
C ARG A 50 -8.41 9.29 -14.05
N THR A 51 -7.51 10.23 -14.28
CA THR A 51 -6.54 10.19 -15.36
C THR A 51 -5.17 10.46 -14.76
N GLU A 52 -4.15 9.80 -15.29
CA GLU A 52 -2.79 9.99 -14.81
C GLU A 52 -2.39 11.46 -14.92
N SER A 53 -1.73 12.02 -13.91
CA SER A 53 -1.16 13.35 -14.01
C SER A 53 0.00 13.37 -15.02
N ALA A 54 0.41 14.57 -15.43
CA ALA A 54 1.62 14.71 -16.26
C ALA A 54 2.87 14.23 -15.50
N THR A 55 2.93 14.49 -14.19
CA THR A 55 3.99 14.06 -13.29
C THR A 55 4.07 12.54 -13.23
N PHE A 56 2.95 11.85 -12.99
CA PHE A 56 2.93 10.39 -12.93
C PHE A 56 3.40 9.75 -14.23
N ARG A 57 2.90 10.22 -15.37
CA ARG A 57 3.36 9.73 -16.69
C ARG A 57 4.86 9.94 -16.88
N HIS A 58 5.41 11.06 -16.42
CA HIS A 58 6.83 11.35 -16.49
C HIS A 58 7.62 10.39 -15.58
N THR A 59 7.25 10.30 -14.31
CA THR A 59 7.84 9.39 -13.30
C THR A 59 7.90 7.94 -13.81
N LYS A 60 6.80 7.41 -14.36
CA LYS A 60 6.78 6.06 -14.93
C LYS A 60 7.74 5.88 -16.09
N ARG A 61 7.78 6.84 -17.03
CA ARG A 61 8.70 6.76 -18.18
C ARG A 61 10.14 6.75 -17.71
N GLU A 62 10.50 7.62 -16.78
CA GLU A 62 11.87 7.69 -16.25
C GLU A 62 12.24 6.41 -15.49
N GLY A 63 11.35 5.89 -14.66
CA GLY A 63 11.57 4.62 -13.96
C GLY A 63 11.82 3.45 -14.92
N HIS A 64 11.06 3.38 -16.01
CA HIS A 64 11.28 2.35 -17.03
C HIS A 64 12.58 2.56 -17.80
N ALA A 65 12.91 3.79 -18.16
CA ALA A 65 14.15 4.13 -18.84
C ALA A 65 15.39 3.82 -17.97
N ALA A 66 15.28 4.01 -16.65
CA ALA A 66 16.31 3.64 -15.68
C ALA A 66 16.40 2.13 -15.41
N GLY A 67 15.50 1.32 -15.98
CA GLY A 67 15.48 -0.12 -15.78
C GLY A 67 15.09 -0.55 -14.36
N LEU A 68 14.26 0.25 -13.67
CA LEU A 68 13.78 -0.11 -12.33
C LEU A 68 13.11 -1.48 -12.33
N ARG A 69 13.28 -2.20 -11.21
CA ARG A 69 12.81 -3.56 -11.01
C ARG A 69 11.84 -3.58 -9.84
N CYS A 70 11.01 -4.62 -9.77
CA CYS A 70 10.12 -4.82 -8.62
C CYS A 70 10.94 -4.81 -7.32
N ALA A 71 10.55 -3.96 -6.38
CA ALA A 71 11.23 -3.76 -5.10
C ALA A 71 11.20 -5.00 -4.18
N ILE A 72 10.32 -5.97 -4.45
CA ILE A 72 10.21 -7.22 -3.68
C ILE A 72 10.92 -8.38 -4.40
N SER A 73 10.52 -8.68 -5.64
CA SER A 73 11.05 -9.86 -6.35
C SER A 73 12.30 -9.61 -7.19
N GLY A 74 12.63 -8.35 -7.45
CA GLY A 74 13.64 -7.99 -8.44
C GLY A 74 13.26 -8.37 -9.87
N GLN A 75 12.00 -8.70 -10.19
CA GLN A 75 11.57 -8.92 -11.58
C GLN A 75 11.54 -7.60 -12.38
N PRO A 76 11.83 -7.61 -13.70
CA PRO A 76 11.80 -6.42 -14.53
C PRO A 76 10.36 -5.94 -14.81
N ALA A 77 10.23 -4.78 -15.45
CA ALA A 77 8.96 -4.19 -15.90
C ALA A 77 7.90 -4.04 -14.77
N PRO A 78 8.22 -3.29 -13.70
CA PRO A 78 7.28 -3.06 -12.61
C PRO A 78 6.14 -2.11 -13.01
N GLU A 79 5.02 -2.21 -12.30
CA GLU A 79 4.01 -1.17 -12.13
C GLU A 79 4.47 -0.21 -10.99
N TYR A 80 3.85 0.97 -10.85
CA TYR A 80 4.24 1.97 -9.84
C TYR A 80 3.07 2.27 -8.92
N HIS A 81 3.26 2.04 -7.63
CA HIS A 81 2.25 2.19 -6.58
C HIS A 81 2.57 3.36 -5.66
N HIS A 82 1.60 4.19 -5.30
CA HIS A 82 1.73 5.26 -4.31
C HIS A 82 1.97 4.68 -2.90
N LEU A 83 3.06 5.03 -2.22
CA LEU A 83 3.52 4.31 -1.02
C LEU A 83 2.95 4.88 0.28
N PHE A 84 2.94 6.21 0.45
CA PHE A 84 2.58 6.84 1.72
C PHE A 84 1.24 7.59 1.67
N CYS A 85 0.85 8.07 0.50
CA CYS A 85 -0.44 8.70 0.28
C CYS A 85 -0.93 8.43 -1.15
N GLU A 86 -2.18 8.03 -1.27
CA GLU A 86 -2.85 7.82 -2.54
C GLU A 86 -3.15 9.15 -3.23
N TRP A 87 -3.28 9.11 -4.56
CA TRP A 87 -3.71 10.29 -5.31
C TRP A 87 -5.06 10.85 -4.84
N ALA A 88 -5.98 9.96 -4.46
CA ALA A 88 -7.33 10.33 -4.05
C ALA A 88 -7.36 11.17 -2.75
N ASP A 89 -6.36 11.03 -1.89
CA ASP A 89 -6.25 11.77 -0.62
C ASP A 89 -5.53 13.11 -0.76
N SER A 90 -4.93 13.40 -1.91
CA SER A 90 -4.01 14.53 -2.08
C SER A 90 -4.62 15.85 -1.61
N ASP A 91 -5.89 16.09 -1.92
CA ASP A 91 -6.57 17.34 -1.58
C ASP A 91 -7.06 17.41 -0.12
N ALA A 92 -7.02 16.29 0.62
CA ALA A 92 -7.33 16.25 2.05
C ALA A 92 -6.12 16.57 2.93
N ILE A 93 -4.91 16.56 2.38
CA ILE A 93 -3.66 16.71 3.13
C ILE A 93 -3.27 18.19 3.26
N ASP A 94 -2.93 18.62 4.48
CA ASP A 94 -2.28 19.92 4.72
C ASP A 94 -0.80 19.86 4.35
N TRP A 95 -0.51 20.07 3.06
CA TRP A 95 0.85 20.05 2.52
C TRP A 95 1.77 21.14 3.08
N ALA A 96 1.21 22.25 3.56
CA ALA A 96 2.00 23.31 4.19
C ALA A 96 2.56 22.82 5.53
N THR A 97 1.74 22.16 6.34
CA THR A 97 2.18 21.51 7.59
C THR A 97 3.17 20.39 7.32
N VAL A 98 2.92 19.51 6.33
CA VAL A 98 3.86 18.44 5.94
C VAL A 98 5.24 19.00 5.60
N ARG A 99 5.30 20.02 4.73
CA ARG A 99 6.55 20.70 4.37
C ARG A 99 7.22 21.33 5.59
N GLY A 100 6.44 22.00 6.43
CA GLY A 100 6.94 22.64 7.64
C GLY A 100 7.56 21.64 8.63
N VAL A 101 6.96 20.46 8.80
CA VAL A 101 7.54 19.37 9.60
C VAL A 101 8.84 18.87 8.98
N ALA A 102 8.86 18.63 7.66
CA ALA A 102 10.03 18.11 6.98
C ALA A 102 11.26 19.02 7.09
N LEU A 103 11.04 20.33 6.97
CA LEU A 103 12.07 21.38 7.10
C LEU A 103 12.40 21.73 8.56
N GLY A 104 11.66 21.15 9.51
CA GLY A 104 11.80 21.47 10.93
C GLY A 104 11.33 22.88 11.29
N GLU A 105 10.51 23.51 10.48
CA GLU A 105 9.84 24.79 10.77
C GLU A 105 8.69 24.58 11.77
N VAL A 106 8.01 23.43 11.68
CA VAL A 106 7.03 22.94 12.65
C VAL A 106 7.73 22.00 13.62
N LYS A 107 7.67 22.32 14.92
CA LYS A 107 8.32 21.55 16.00
C LYS A 107 7.36 20.70 16.84
N ALA A 108 6.08 20.99 16.76
CA ALA A 108 5.05 20.25 17.48
C ALA A 108 3.76 20.20 16.65
N LEU A 109 3.02 19.11 16.78
CA LEU A 109 1.72 18.90 16.17
C LEU A 109 0.64 18.86 17.25
N PRO A 110 -0.61 19.23 16.94
CA PRO A 110 -1.71 19.03 17.85
C PRO A 110 -1.93 17.55 18.11
N VAL A 111 -2.19 17.18 19.36
CA VAL A 111 -2.76 15.88 19.70
C VAL A 111 -4.16 15.82 19.08
N LEU A 112 -4.46 14.74 18.37
CA LEU A 112 -5.79 14.52 17.79
C LEU A 112 -6.73 13.91 18.83
N ASP A 113 -7.97 14.38 18.82
CA ASP A 113 -9.04 13.74 19.59
C ASP A 113 -9.35 12.37 18.96
N PRO A 114 -9.26 11.26 19.70
CA PRO A 114 -9.36 9.90 19.14
C PRO A 114 -10.78 9.51 18.68
N VAL A 115 -11.78 10.38 18.88
CA VAL A 115 -13.17 10.15 18.45
C VAL A 115 -13.48 10.94 17.18
N THR A 116 -12.93 12.13 17.04
CA THR A 116 -13.27 13.08 15.96
C THR A 116 -12.14 13.33 14.97
N ASP A 117 -10.92 12.87 15.28
CA ASP A 117 -9.67 13.18 14.59
C ASP A 117 -9.38 14.69 14.43
N GLN A 118 -10.09 15.54 15.17
CA GLN A 118 -9.87 16.98 15.15
C GLN A 118 -8.70 17.37 16.06
N PRO A 119 -7.92 18.41 15.69
CA PRO A 119 -6.81 18.88 16.50
C PRO A 119 -7.32 19.46 17.84
N THR A 120 -6.70 19.03 18.93
CA THR A 120 -6.89 19.62 20.25
C THR A 120 -5.94 20.81 20.47
N LYS A 121 -6.01 21.42 21.67
CA LYS A 121 -5.07 22.49 22.07
C LYS A 121 -3.74 21.95 22.60
N GLU A 122 -3.67 20.66 22.93
CA GLU A 122 -2.44 20.02 23.41
C GLU A 122 -1.52 19.73 22.22
N LEU A 123 -0.21 19.84 22.44
CA LEU A 123 0.82 19.64 21.43
C LEU A 123 1.77 18.51 21.84
N TYR A 124 2.27 17.76 20.86
CA TYR A 124 3.33 16.77 21.04
C TYR A 124 4.46 17.00 20.02
N LEU A 125 5.66 16.49 20.32
CA LEU A 125 6.85 16.71 19.51
C LEU A 125 6.73 16.03 18.14
N VAL A 126 7.13 16.73 17.07
CA VAL A 126 7.05 16.18 15.71
C VAL A 126 7.88 14.92 15.54
N GLU A 127 9.02 14.81 16.20
CA GLU A 127 9.91 13.64 16.12
C GLU A 127 9.27 12.34 16.62
N GLU A 128 8.19 12.44 17.41
CA GLU A 128 7.40 11.29 17.88
C GLU A 128 6.29 10.90 16.89
N SER A 129 6.01 11.76 15.90
CA SER A 129 4.94 11.53 14.92
C SER A 129 5.34 10.57 13.80
N PHE A 130 4.37 9.79 13.31
CA PHE A 130 4.57 8.99 12.11
C PHE A 130 4.83 9.85 10.86
N LEU A 131 4.24 11.06 10.80
CA LEU A 131 4.50 12.03 9.73
C LEU A 131 5.99 12.38 9.62
N TRP A 132 6.66 12.65 10.74
CA TRP A 132 8.09 12.94 10.73
C TRP A 132 8.91 11.77 10.18
N LEU A 133 8.56 10.53 10.55
CA LEU A 133 9.21 9.34 9.99
C LEU A 133 9.00 9.25 8.47
N VAL A 134 7.79 9.50 7.97
CA VAL A 134 7.50 9.56 6.53
C VAL A 134 8.37 10.63 5.86
N CYS A 135 8.43 11.85 6.41
CA CYS A 135 9.23 12.94 5.86
C CYS A 135 10.72 12.57 5.74
N LYS A 136 11.28 11.91 6.75
CA LYS A 136 12.68 11.48 6.75
C LYS A 136 12.94 10.32 5.79
N LEU A 137 11.99 9.40 5.64
CA LEU A 137 12.10 8.30 4.69
C LEU A 137 12.07 8.80 3.24
N VAL A 138 11.19 9.74 2.89
CA VAL A 138 11.16 10.27 1.52
C VAL A 138 12.35 11.19 1.22
N GLU A 139 12.84 11.93 2.21
CA GLU A 139 14.09 12.69 2.12
C GLU A 139 15.29 11.75 1.84
N LEU A 140 15.37 10.63 2.57
CA LEU A 140 16.37 9.59 2.33
C LEU A 140 16.28 9.00 0.92
N ARG A 141 15.08 8.97 0.34
CA ARG A 141 14.85 8.54 -1.04
C ARG A 141 15.18 9.62 -2.09
N GLY A 142 15.62 10.79 -1.65
CA GLY A 142 16.08 11.90 -2.50
C GLY A 142 15.02 12.98 -2.76
N PHE A 143 13.94 13.05 -1.98
CA PHE A 143 12.96 14.12 -2.12
C PHE A 143 13.48 15.44 -1.54
N ASP A 144 13.41 16.51 -2.32
CA ASP A 144 13.83 17.85 -1.89
C ASP A 144 12.65 18.66 -1.35
N TRP A 145 12.52 18.67 -0.02
CA TRP A 145 11.50 19.43 0.68
C TRP A 145 11.65 20.95 0.54
N HIS A 146 12.85 21.46 0.26
CA HIS A 146 13.05 22.89 0.06
C HIS A 146 12.42 23.34 -1.27
N ALA A 147 12.52 22.51 -2.31
CA ALA A 147 11.96 22.76 -3.64
C ALA A 147 10.45 22.43 -3.76
N PHE A 148 9.89 21.68 -2.80
CA PHE A 148 8.47 21.32 -2.82
C PHE A 148 7.56 22.54 -2.63
N ASP A 149 6.60 22.68 -3.54
CA ASP A 149 5.54 23.69 -3.54
C ASP A 149 4.24 23.04 -3.05
N PRO A 150 3.74 23.38 -1.85
CA PRO A 150 2.50 22.81 -1.31
C PRO A 150 1.25 23.05 -2.17
N SER A 151 1.27 24.01 -3.10
CA SER A 151 0.16 24.24 -4.04
C SER A 151 0.16 23.27 -5.24
N LYS A 152 1.20 22.43 -5.36
CA LYS A 152 1.39 21.43 -6.41
C LYS A 152 1.68 20.04 -5.81
N PRO A 153 0.72 19.46 -5.07
CA PRO A 153 0.94 18.22 -4.35
C PRO A 153 1.32 17.05 -5.25
N GLU A 154 0.94 17.08 -6.54
CA GLU A 154 1.33 16.06 -7.52
C GLU A 154 2.84 15.91 -7.66
N THR A 155 3.61 16.96 -7.37
CA THR A 155 5.08 16.92 -7.43
C THR A 155 5.70 16.09 -6.32
N PHE A 156 4.95 15.79 -5.25
CA PHE A 156 5.30 14.79 -4.24
C PHE A 156 4.54 13.48 -4.47
N VAL A 157 3.21 13.55 -4.57
CA VAL A 157 2.32 12.39 -4.62
C VAL A 157 2.72 11.46 -5.75
N ASP A 158 3.00 12.00 -6.94
CA ASP A 158 3.38 11.22 -8.12
C ASP A 158 4.89 11.08 -8.33
N ALA A 159 5.72 11.55 -7.39
CA ALA A 159 7.17 11.43 -7.49
C ALA A 159 7.64 10.01 -7.19
N MET A 160 8.77 9.61 -7.79
CA MET A 160 9.36 8.29 -7.53
C MET A 160 9.64 8.05 -6.03
N THR A 161 9.87 9.11 -5.26
CA THR A 161 10.10 9.08 -3.80
C THR A 161 8.88 8.70 -2.99
N ASN A 162 7.66 8.88 -3.52
CA ASN A 162 6.41 8.35 -2.99
C ASN A 162 5.95 7.11 -3.78
N MET A 163 6.69 6.62 -4.78
CA MET A 163 6.31 5.41 -5.52
C MET A 163 7.02 4.17 -5.02
N LEU A 164 6.42 3.00 -5.18
CA LEU A 164 7.10 1.73 -5.05
C LEU A 164 6.94 0.93 -6.36
N PRO A 165 8.04 0.61 -7.06
CA PRO A 165 7.98 -0.23 -8.24
C PRO A 165 7.63 -1.68 -7.85
N LEU A 166 6.51 -2.21 -8.31
CA LEU A 166 6.00 -3.53 -7.93
C LEU A 166 5.56 -4.30 -9.18
N SER A 167 5.89 -5.59 -9.28
CA SER A 167 5.23 -6.45 -10.27
C SER A 167 3.75 -6.61 -9.95
N ALA A 168 2.90 -6.95 -10.92
CA ALA A 168 1.47 -7.18 -10.71
C ALA A 168 1.14 -8.10 -9.52
N LYS A 169 1.98 -9.12 -9.22
CA LYS A 169 1.84 -9.98 -8.04
C LYS A 169 1.84 -9.18 -6.73
N PHE A 170 2.77 -8.25 -6.56
CA PHE A 170 2.91 -7.49 -5.31
C PHE A 170 2.16 -6.16 -5.34
N HIS A 171 1.67 -5.73 -6.50
CA HIS A 171 0.83 -4.54 -6.58
C HIS A 171 -0.65 -4.88 -6.29
N ARG A 172 -1.24 -5.76 -7.10
CA ARG A 172 -2.71 -5.93 -7.19
C ARG A 172 -3.21 -7.36 -7.02
N SER A 173 -2.34 -8.31 -6.66
CA SER A 173 -2.80 -9.68 -6.36
C SER A 173 -3.65 -9.68 -5.10
N PRO A 174 -4.80 -10.37 -5.08
CA PRO A 174 -5.61 -10.54 -3.86
C PRO A 174 -4.86 -11.20 -2.69
N THR A 175 -3.82 -11.99 -2.97
CA THR A 175 -3.11 -12.77 -1.93
C THR A 175 -1.79 -12.13 -1.47
N HIS A 176 -1.20 -11.25 -2.28
CA HIS A 176 0.15 -10.71 -2.10
C HIS A 176 0.25 -9.19 -2.30
N GLY A 177 -0.76 -8.57 -2.92
CA GLY A 177 -0.74 -7.18 -3.33
C GLY A 177 -0.81 -6.22 -2.16
N ILE A 178 -0.12 -5.08 -2.27
CA ILE A 178 -0.21 -3.98 -1.30
C ILE A 178 -1.64 -3.45 -1.15
N HIS A 179 -2.47 -3.49 -2.20
CA HIS A 179 -3.89 -3.14 -2.17
C HIS A 179 -4.78 -4.08 -1.36
N HIS A 180 -4.29 -5.24 -0.94
CA HIS A 180 -5.10 -6.30 -0.34
C HIS A 180 -4.52 -6.88 0.95
N ARG A 181 -3.34 -6.42 1.35
CA ARG A 181 -2.62 -6.94 2.51
C ARG A 181 -2.36 -5.79 3.46
N SER A 182 -2.69 -6.00 4.73
CA SER A 182 -2.28 -5.07 5.79
C SER A 182 -0.77 -4.82 5.73
N PHE A 183 -0.38 -3.57 5.97
CA PHE A 183 0.99 -3.11 5.72
C PHE A 183 2.09 -4.02 6.33
N PRO A 184 1.99 -4.49 7.59
CA PRO A 184 3.01 -5.40 8.15
C PRO A 184 3.12 -6.73 7.39
N THR A 185 2.00 -7.27 6.91
CA THR A 185 2.00 -8.55 6.16
C THR A 185 2.44 -8.37 4.71
N PHE A 186 2.18 -7.21 4.12
CA PHE A 186 2.74 -6.85 2.82
C PHE A 186 4.27 -6.76 2.90
N VAL A 187 4.77 -5.99 3.89
CA VAL A 187 6.21 -5.74 4.09
C VAL A 187 6.98 -7.03 4.40
N PHE A 188 6.38 -8.00 5.09
CA PHE A 188 6.97 -9.32 5.31
C PHE A 188 7.52 -9.97 4.02
N GLN A 189 6.85 -9.77 2.88
CA GLN A 189 7.23 -10.38 1.60
C GLN A 189 8.58 -9.88 1.06
N ALA A 190 9.09 -8.75 1.55
CA ALA A 190 10.41 -8.22 1.19
C ALA A 190 11.55 -8.87 2.00
N PHE A 191 11.25 -9.61 3.07
CA PHE A 191 12.28 -10.25 3.88
C PHE A 191 12.66 -11.63 3.34
N PRO A 192 13.95 -12.04 3.46
CA PRO A 192 14.35 -13.42 3.24
C PRO A 192 13.57 -14.39 4.14
N ARG A 193 12.93 -15.38 3.53
CA ARG A 193 12.11 -16.38 4.24
C ARG A 193 12.94 -17.62 4.57
N LYS A 194 12.61 -18.30 5.66
CA LYS A 194 13.21 -19.61 5.99
C LYS A 194 12.87 -20.61 4.88
N ALA A 195 13.80 -21.50 4.56
CA ALA A 195 13.57 -22.55 3.56
C ALA A 195 12.36 -23.41 3.93
N GLY A 196 11.51 -23.69 2.93
CA GLY A 196 10.30 -24.48 3.10
C GLY A 196 9.09 -23.74 3.68
N PHE A 197 9.24 -22.48 4.12
CA PHE A 197 8.11 -21.68 4.59
C PHE A 197 7.19 -21.28 3.43
N VAL A 198 5.88 -21.45 3.63
CA VAL A 198 4.84 -21.13 2.65
C VAL A 198 4.01 -19.97 3.18
N PHE A 199 3.98 -18.85 2.46
CA PHE A 199 3.25 -17.67 2.95
C PHE A 199 1.76 -17.73 2.61
N THR A 200 1.43 -18.16 1.39
CA THR A 200 0.05 -18.30 0.93
C THR A 200 -0.14 -19.60 0.16
N PRO A 201 -1.36 -20.18 0.16
CA PRO A 201 -1.61 -21.47 -0.50
C PRO A 201 -1.25 -21.50 -1.99
N ASP A 202 -1.34 -20.37 -2.70
CA ASP A 202 -1.00 -20.30 -4.13
C ASP A 202 0.49 -20.47 -4.43
N GLU A 203 1.38 -20.37 -3.42
CA GLU A 203 2.80 -20.67 -3.58
C GLU A 203 3.08 -22.17 -3.68
N LEU A 204 2.19 -23.03 -3.16
CA LEU A 204 2.31 -24.50 -3.27
C LEU A 204 2.03 -25.01 -4.68
N VAL A 205 1.13 -24.34 -5.40
CA VAL A 205 0.77 -24.73 -6.78
C VAL A 205 1.94 -24.52 -7.74
N GLN A 206 2.90 -23.65 -7.38
CA GLN A 206 4.06 -23.36 -8.22
C GLN A 206 5.13 -24.46 -8.17
N THR A 207 5.13 -25.34 -7.15
CA THR A 207 6.11 -26.42 -7.05
C THR A 207 5.79 -27.66 -7.89
N GLU A 208 4.60 -27.74 -8.49
CA GLU A 208 4.16 -28.92 -9.27
C GLU A 208 4.38 -28.80 -10.79
N LYS A 209 4.96 -27.69 -11.28
CA LYS A 209 5.37 -27.57 -12.69
C LYS A 209 6.85 -27.95 -12.85
N GLU A 210 7.10 -29.26 -13.01
CA GLU A 210 8.30 -29.81 -13.65
C GLU A 210 8.08 -29.99 -15.17
#